data_AF-A0A165NMT3-F1
#
_entry.id   AF-A0A165NMT3-F1
#
_cell.length_a   1.000
_cell.length_b   1.000
_cell.length_c   1.000
_cell.angle_alpha   90.00
_cell.angle_beta   90.00
_cell.angle_gamma   90.00
#
_symmetry.space_group_name_H-M   'P 1'
#
loop_
_entity.id
_entity.type
_entity.pdbx_description
1 polymer ?
#
loop_
_entity_poly.entity_id
_entity_poly.type
_entity_poly.pdbx_seq_one_letter_code
_entity_poly.pdbx_strand_id
1 'polypeptide(L)'
;MVIVVFCVLLPSLLWQISRVSALGHRLATYPPTRAELDALKAEWLNERMEHQRDYDQWARDRVAFEEEKRAWRAARKEHELDKDNWTRERRAYEADTQRWHRAMEGYEFAKKQWAVEQESFARERIRMQKAWKEEQEGWAREREEREREWREEADRHRVHEGNVLGLSWGQVESHQCVRFGTREYTARLGFDMQEACQHMPVILNGAPVAMAHECMMGDTLVGRWNINEGETACRPNWGDVYDKGCIGQGSGKHRFEARLWDLHGDEDWMTMCSTTPADVHGHHFDGPTHCENRGVLHGMVGMWDVDDHQCW
;
A
#
# COMPACT_ATOMS: atom_id res chain seq x y z
N MET A 1 14.79 -85.54 32.66
CA MET A 1 14.29 -84.95 33.92
C MET A 1 13.62 -86.01 34.82
N VAL A 2 14.28 -87.16 35.06
CA VAL A 2 13.75 -88.24 35.94
C VAL A 2 14.73 -88.57 37.08
N ILE A 3 16.01 -88.22 36.94
CA ILE A 3 17.07 -88.56 37.89
C ILE A 3 17.10 -87.61 39.12
N VAL A 4 16.61 -86.37 38.99
CA VAL A 4 16.67 -85.36 40.07
C VAL A 4 15.61 -85.60 41.16
N VAL A 5 14.49 -86.27 40.83
CA VAL A 5 13.42 -86.56 41.79
C VAL A 5 13.83 -87.66 42.79
N PHE A 6 14.70 -88.59 42.39
CA PHE A 6 15.16 -89.68 43.27
C PHE A 6 16.16 -89.22 44.36
N CYS A 7 16.97 -88.19 44.10
CA CYS A 7 17.98 -87.72 45.06
C CYS A 7 17.41 -86.92 46.24
N VAL A 8 16.20 -86.34 46.11
CA VAL A 8 15.57 -85.57 47.20
C VAL A 8 14.61 -86.43 48.03
N LEU A 9 13.97 -87.44 47.41
CA LEU A 9 12.97 -88.28 48.08
C LEU A 9 13.58 -89.40 48.93
N LEU A 10 14.70 -90.02 48.50
CA LEU A 10 15.35 -91.09 49.25
C LEU A 10 15.88 -90.69 50.64
N PRO A 11 16.59 -89.56 50.82
CA PRO A 11 17.05 -89.16 52.15
C PRO A 11 15.89 -88.75 53.08
N SER A 12 14.80 -88.18 52.53
CA SER A 12 13.58 -87.87 53.29
C SER A 12 12.88 -89.15 53.77
N LEU A 13 12.75 -90.16 52.91
CA LEU A 13 12.16 -91.46 53.27
C LEU A 13 13.01 -92.22 54.29
N LEU A 14 14.35 -92.23 54.14
CA LEU A 14 15.26 -92.87 55.08
C LEU A 14 15.27 -92.17 56.45
N TRP A 15 15.12 -90.84 56.49
CA TRP A 15 14.97 -90.07 57.73
C TRP A 15 13.63 -90.33 58.43
N GLN A 16 12.54 -90.49 57.67
CA GLN A 16 11.24 -90.90 58.24
C GLN A 16 11.25 -92.34 58.75
N ILE A 17 11.88 -93.29 58.04
CA ILE A 17 12.00 -94.69 58.48
C ILE A 17 12.85 -94.80 59.76
N SER A 18 13.93 -94.03 59.90
CA SER A 18 14.76 -94.04 61.12
C SER A 18 14.02 -93.48 62.34
N ARG A 19 13.22 -92.41 62.17
CA ARG A 19 12.33 -91.86 63.22
C ARG A 19 11.29 -92.89 63.68
N VAL A 20 10.68 -93.63 62.76
CA VAL A 20 9.67 -94.66 63.09
C VAL A 20 10.30 -95.84 63.84
N SER A 21 11.49 -96.28 63.45
CA SER A 21 12.21 -97.35 64.15
C SER A 21 12.67 -96.95 65.55
N ALA A 22 13.14 -95.70 65.72
CA ALA A 22 13.48 -95.12 67.02
C ALA A 22 12.25 -94.97 67.95
N LEU A 23 11.08 -94.62 67.39
CA LEU A 23 9.81 -94.59 68.13
C LEU A 23 9.37 -95.99 68.58
N GLY A 24 9.53 -97.00 67.72
CA GLY A 24 9.23 -98.40 68.03
C GLY A 24 10.07 -98.96 69.18
N HIS A 25 11.35 -98.56 69.28
CA HIS A 25 12.23 -98.98 70.39
C HIS A 25 11.90 -98.25 71.71
N ARG A 26 11.51 -96.97 71.65
CA ARG A 26 11.03 -96.19 72.81
C ARG A 26 9.69 -96.70 73.37
N LEU A 27 8.82 -97.27 72.53
CA LEU A 27 7.54 -97.87 72.96
C LEU A 27 7.71 -99.22 73.67
N ALA A 28 8.80 -99.96 73.42
CA ALA A 28 9.04 -101.27 74.02
C ALA A 28 9.56 -101.23 75.47
N THR A 29 10.02 -100.07 75.97
CA THR A 29 10.60 -99.87 77.32
C THR A 29 9.64 -99.15 78.28
N TYR A 30 8.34 -99.33 78.07
CA TYR A 30 7.30 -98.73 78.89
C TYR A 30 7.10 -99.48 80.23
N PRO A 31 6.93 -98.79 81.38
CA PRO A 31 6.79 -97.35 81.54
C PRO A 31 8.13 -96.59 81.51
N PRO A 32 8.18 -95.39 80.89
CA PRO A 32 9.40 -94.59 80.81
C PRO A 32 9.89 -94.24 82.21
N THR A 33 11.21 -94.15 82.36
CA THR A 33 11.79 -93.60 83.59
C THR A 33 11.34 -92.15 83.76
N ARG A 34 11.31 -91.65 85.01
CA ARG A 34 10.87 -90.28 85.30
C ARG A 34 11.65 -89.23 84.51
N ALA A 35 12.94 -89.47 84.27
CA ALA A 35 13.80 -88.62 83.45
C ALA A 35 13.42 -88.63 81.95
N GLU A 36 13.08 -89.79 81.38
CA GLU A 36 12.62 -89.90 79.99
C GLU A 36 11.25 -89.26 79.79
N LEU A 37 10.35 -89.37 80.78
CA LEU A 37 9.06 -88.69 80.75
C LEU A 37 9.21 -87.16 80.75
N ASP A 38 10.14 -86.62 81.55
CA ASP A 38 10.41 -85.19 81.59
C ASP A 38 11.10 -84.70 80.30
N ALA A 39 11.97 -85.51 79.70
CA ALA A 39 12.56 -85.23 78.38
C ALA A 39 11.50 -85.21 77.26
N LEU A 40 10.58 -86.17 77.24
CA LEU A 40 9.47 -86.21 76.27
C LEU A 40 8.51 -85.03 76.44
N LYS A 41 8.22 -84.61 77.68
CA LYS A 41 7.46 -83.38 77.94
C LYS A 41 8.19 -82.15 77.41
N ALA A 42 9.51 -82.08 77.57
CA ALA A 42 10.30 -80.96 77.05
C ALA A 42 10.31 -80.93 75.51
N GLU A 43 10.48 -82.08 74.86
CA GLU A 43 10.39 -82.22 73.39
C GLU A 43 9.00 -81.78 72.89
N TRP A 44 7.93 -82.29 73.51
CA TRP A 44 6.55 -81.93 73.14
C TRP A 44 6.25 -80.45 73.38
N LEU A 45 6.75 -79.86 74.47
CA LEU A 45 6.62 -78.42 74.72
C LEU A 45 7.35 -77.59 73.65
N ASN A 46 8.53 -78.04 73.19
CA ASN A 46 9.26 -77.37 72.12
C ASN A 46 8.52 -77.46 70.78
N GLU A 47 8.06 -78.64 70.37
CA GLU A 47 7.26 -78.81 69.15
C GLU A 47 5.96 -77.99 69.21
N ARG A 48 5.30 -77.94 70.37
CA ARG A 48 4.12 -77.10 70.56
C ARG A 48 4.44 -75.61 70.41
N MET A 49 5.59 -75.15 70.90
CA MET A 49 6.04 -73.76 70.72
C MET A 49 6.38 -73.45 69.26
N GLU A 50 7.02 -74.39 68.54
CA GLU A 50 7.31 -74.25 67.11
C GLU A 50 6.03 -74.19 66.28
N HIS A 51 5.10 -75.12 66.50
CA HIS A 51 3.77 -75.05 65.88
C HIS A 51 3.04 -73.75 66.20
N GLN A 52 3.10 -73.27 67.45
CA GLN A 52 2.49 -71.99 67.80
C GLN A 52 3.12 -70.83 66.99
N ARG A 53 4.45 -70.81 66.83
CA ARG A 53 5.13 -69.80 66.00
C ARG A 53 4.73 -69.86 64.54
N ASP A 54 4.59 -71.06 63.98
CA ASP A 54 4.13 -71.26 62.59
C ASP A 54 2.69 -70.80 62.41
N TYR A 55 1.81 -71.10 63.37
CA TYR A 55 0.43 -70.59 63.37
C TYR A 55 0.40 -69.06 63.45
N ASP A 56 1.21 -68.46 64.33
CA ASP A 56 1.29 -67.01 64.47
C ASP A 56 1.87 -66.36 63.19
N GLN A 57 2.85 -67.00 62.55
CA GLN A 57 3.42 -66.55 61.27
C GLN A 57 2.38 -66.63 60.16
N TRP A 58 1.70 -67.77 60.03
CA TRP A 58 0.63 -67.94 59.04
C TRP A 58 -0.52 -66.96 59.25
N ALA A 59 -0.87 -66.66 60.52
CA ALA A 59 -1.86 -65.65 60.84
C ALA A 59 -1.42 -64.25 60.38
N ARG A 60 -0.14 -63.88 60.58
CA ARG A 60 0.43 -62.62 60.07
C ARG A 60 0.43 -62.55 58.54
N ASP A 61 0.90 -63.61 57.88
CA ASP A 61 0.99 -63.67 56.43
C ASP A 61 -0.38 -63.58 55.77
N ARG A 62 -1.41 -64.18 56.37
CA ARG A 62 -2.80 -64.07 55.90
C ARG A 62 -3.33 -62.64 56.02
N VAL A 63 -2.98 -61.92 57.09
CA VAL A 63 -3.35 -60.50 57.25
C VAL A 63 -2.63 -59.65 56.20
N ALA A 64 -1.31 -59.83 56.04
CA ALA A 64 -0.52 -59.12 55.03
C ALA A 64 -1.04 -59.37 53.61
N PHE A 65 -1.38 -60.61 53.28
CA PHE A 65 -1.95 -60.97 51.98
C PHE A 65 -3.31 -60.30 51.73
N GLU A 66 -4.18 -60.24 52.74
CA GLU A 66 -5.47 -59.55 52.59
C GLU A 66 -5.29 -58.02 52.47
N GLU A 67 -4.29 -57.43 53.12
CA GLU A 67 -3.92 -56.02 52.93
C GLU A 67 -3.38 -55.74 51.52
N GLU A 68 -2.46 -56.57 51.03
CA GLU A 68 -1.93 -56.47 49.66
C GLU A 68 -3.05 -56.60 48.63
N LYS A 69 -3.95 -57.56 48.82
CA LYS A 69 -5.13 -57.75 47.95
C LYS A 69 -6.09 -56.55 47.98
N ARG A 70 -6.25 -55.90 49.13
CA ARG A 70 -7.01 -54.63 49.22
C ARG A 70 -6.31 -53.51 48.48
N ALA A 71 -5.00 -53.34 48.68
CA ALA A 71 -4.19 -52.34 47.99
C ALA A 71 -4.23 -52.52 46.48
N TRP A 72 -4.07 -53.76 45.99
CA TRP A 72 -4.14 -54.09 44.56
C TRP A 72 -5.53 -53.78 43.97
N ARG A 73 -6.61 -54.09 44.68
CA ARG A 73 -7.98 -53.72 44.26
C ARG A 73 -8.18 -52.21 44.23
N ALA A 74 -7.60 -51.47 45.17
CA ALA A 74 -7.66 -50.01 45.19
C ALA A 74 -6.90 -49.41 44.00
N ALA A 75 -5.65 -49.82 43.79
CA ALA A 75 -4.83 -49.38 42.66
C ALA A 75 -5.49 -49.68 41.30
N ARG A 76 -6.14 -50.86 41.16
CA ARG A 76 -6.88 -51.19 39.95
C ARG A 76 -8.07 -50.25 39.71
N LYS A 77 -8.80 -49.88 40.77
CA LYS A 77 -9.90 -48.91 40.65
C LYS A 77 -9.38 -47.53 40.25
N GLU A 78 -8.28 -47.09 40.84
CA GLU A 78 -7.64 -45.83 40.51
C GLU A 78 -7.18 -45.80 39.04
N HIS A 79 -6.55 -46.88 38.58
CA HIS A 79 -6.15 -47.01 37.18
C HIS A 79 -7.34 -46.96 36.19
N GLU A 80 -8.48 -47.59 36.52
CA GLU A 80 -9.68 -47.49 35.68
C GLU A 80 -10.25 -46.06 35.69
N LEU A 81 -10.24 -45.37 36.83
CA LEU A 81 -10.67 -43.96 36.92
C LEU A 81 -9.77 -43.03 36.10
N ASP A 82 -8.46 -43.25 36.13
CA ASP A 82 -7.49 -42.49 35.35
C ASP A 82 -7.70 -42.71 33.84
N LYS A 83 -7.91 -43.97 33.43
CA LYS A 83 -8.24 -44.32 32.04
C LYS A 83 -9.53 -43.66 31.55
N ASP A 84 -10.57 -43.64 32.39
CA ASP A 84 -11.82 -42.95 32.08
C ASP A 84 -11.61 -41.44 31.99
N ASN A 85 -10.81 -40.87 32.90
CA ASN A 85 -10.49 -39.45 32.88
C ASN A 85 -9.74 -39.04 31.60
N TRP A 86 -8.70 -39.80 31.26
CA TRP A 86 -7.92 -39.59 30.03
C TRP A 86 -8.78 -39.72 28.77
N THR A 87 -9.76 -40.63 28.77
CA THR A 87 -10.72 -40.78 27.67
C THR A 87 -11.64 -39.55 27.55
N ARG A 88 -12.10 -39.00 28.68
CA ARG A 88 -12.90 -37.75 28.68
C ARG A 88 -12.09 -36.56 28.19
N GLU A 89 -10.86 -36.41 28.67
CA GLU A 89 -9.96 -35.31 28.26
C GLU A 89 -9.67 -35.36 26.77
N ARG A 90 -9.39 -36.53 26.19
CA ARG A 90 -9.21 -36.65 24.74
C ARG A 90 -10.45 -36.21 23.97
N ARG A 91 -11.63 -36.67 24.37
CA ARG A 91 -12.89 -36.28 23.70
C ARG A 91 -13.13 -34.78 23.80
N ALA A 92 -12.83 -34.17 24.94
CA ALA A 92 -12.93 -32.72 25.11
C ALA A 92 -11.96 -31.98 24.19
N TYR A 93 -10.71 -32.43 24.11
CA TYR A 93 -9.70 -31.86 23.22
C TYR A 93 -10.08 -31.98 21.73
N GLU A 94 -10.57 -33.15 21.30
CA GLU A 94 -11.05 -33.37 19.93
C GLU A 94 -12.23 -32.46 19.60
N ALA A 95 -13.19 -32.31 20.53
CA ALA A 95 -14.33 -31.42 20.36
C ALA A 95 -13.90 -29.95 20.26
N ASP A 96 -12.96 -29.51 21.08
CA ASP A 96 -12.43 -28.15 21.03
C ASP A 96 -11.65 -27.88 19.73
N THR A 97 -10.86 -28.85 19.28
CA THR A 97 -10.15 -28.77 17.99
C THR A 97 -11.14 -28.65 16.82
N GLN A 98 -12.22 -29.44 16.81
CA GLN A 98 -13.26 -29.31 15.80
C GLN A 98 -13.96 -27.95 15.86
N ARG A 99 -14.22 -27.43 17.06
CA ARG A 99 -14.81 -26.10 17.24
C ARG A 99 -13.89 -25.02 16.69
N TRP A 100 -12.60 -25.11 16.96
CA TRP A 100 -11.59 -24.20 16.44
C TRP A 100 -11.51 -24.23 14.91
N HIS A 101 -11.52 -25.41 14.30
CA HIS A 101 -11.55 -25.53 12.83
C HIS A 101 -12.77 -24.86 12.20
N ARG A 102 -13.97 -25.08 12.75
CA ARG A 102 -15.19 -24.41 12.25
C ARG A 102 -15.13 -22.90 12.41
N ALA A 103 -14.55 -22.41 13.51
CA ALA A 103 -14.36 -20.99 13.72
C ALA A 103 -13.39 -20.39 12.69
N MET A 104 -12.30 -21.09 12.37
CA MET A 104 -11.34 -20.68 11.35
C MET A 104 -11.96 -20.67 9.95
N GLU A 105 -12.77 -21.66 9.60
CA GLU A 105 -13.52 -21.66 8.32
C GLU A 105 -14.49 -20.48 8.24
N GLY A 106 -15.21 -20.20 9.32
CA GLY A 106 -16.09 -19.03 9.42
C GLY A 106 -15.33 -17.71 9.27
N TYR A 107 -14.16 -17.59 9.88
CA TYR A 107 -13.29 -16.43 9.75
C TYR A 107 -12.79 -16.24 8.30
N GLU A 108 -12.30 -17.30 7.65
CA GLU A 108 -11.83 -17.25 6.26
C GLU A 108 -12.97 -16.89 5.30
N PHE A 109 -14.18 -17.41 5.54
CA PHE A 109 -15.36 -17.03 4.75
C PHE A 109 -15.71 -15.55 4.93
N ALA A 110 -15.79 -15.06 6.17
CA ALA A 110 -16.08 -13.66 6.47
C ALA A 110 -15.02 -12.71 5.86
N LYS A 111 -13.75 -13.10 5.92
CA LYS A 111 -12.64 -12.37 5.30
C LYS A 111 -12.81 -12.25 3.79
N LYS A 112 -13.21 -13.33 3.11
CA LYS A 112 -13.49 -13.31 1.66
C LYS A 112 -14.68 -12.42 1.32
N GLN A 113 -15.77 -12.49 2.09
CA GLN A 113 -16.93 -11.61 1.89
C GLN A 113 -16.55 -10.14 2.06
N TRP A 114 -15.81 -9.82 3.11
CA TRP A 114 -15.35 -8.47 3.38
C TRP A 114 -14.45 -7.93 2.25
N ALA A 115 -13.58 -8.77 1.67
CA ALA A 115 -12.76 -8.37 0.53
C ALA A 115 -13.62 -8.01 -0.71
N VAL A 116 -14.66 -8.79 -1.00
CA VAL A 116 -15.60 -8.49 -2.10
C VAL A 116 -16.35 -7.18 -1.84
N GLU A 117 -16.81 -6.96 -0.61
CA GLU A 117 -17.45 -5.70 -0.22
C GLU A 117 -16.51 -4.51 -0.40
N GLN A 118 -15.25 -4.61 0.06
CA GLN A 118 -14.24 -3.58 -0.11
C GLN A 118 -14.00 -3.24 -1.59
N GLU A 119 -13.88 -4.25 -2.46
CA GLU A 119 -13.78 -4.02 -3.90
C GLU A 119 -15.02 -3.29 -4.46
N SER A 120 -16.22 -3.67 -4.01
CA SER A 120 -17.45 -3.02 -4.45
C SER A 120 -17.48 -1.54 -4.04
N PHE A 121 -17.10 -1.22 -2.80
CA PHE A 121 -17.03 0.15 -2.29
C PHE A 121 -15.95 0.96 -3.01
N ALA A 122 -14.80 0.35 -3.33
CA ALA A 122 -13.74 1.00 -4.09
C ALA A 122 -14.20 1.36 -5.52
N ARG A 123 -14.92 0.45 -6.19
CA ARG A 123 -15.49 0.71 -7.52
C ARG A 123 -16.52 1.85 -7.49
N GLU A 124 -17.40 1.84 -6.50
CA GLU A 124 -18.42 2.89 -6.37
C GLU A 124 -17.80 4.25 -6.05
N ARG A 125 -16.77 4.29 -5.18
CA ARG A 125 -16.00 5.52 -4.93
C ARG A 125 -15.37 6.09 -6.20
N ILE A 126 -14.74 5.25 -7.03
CA ILE A 126 -14.15 5.69 -8.30
C ILE A 126 -15.23 6.24 -9.23
N ARG A 127 -16.38 5.57 -9.31
CA ARG A 127 -17.52 6.01 -10.13
C ARG A 127 -18.04 7.37 -9.67
N MET A 128 -18.26 7.55 -8.37
CA MET A 128 -18.70 8.82 -7.78
C MET A 128 -17.68 9.93 -8.02
N GLN A 129 -16.38 9.64 -7.83
CA GLN A 129 -15.32 10.62 -8.05
C GLN A 129 -15.24 11.07 -9.50
N LYS A 130 -15.39 10.12 -10.45
CA LYS A 130 -15.42 10.44 -11.88
C LYS A 130 -16.63 11.30 -12.24
N ALA A 131 -17.83 10.91 -11.79
CA ALA A 131 -19.06 11.68 -12.03
C ALA A 131 -18.96 13.10 -11.46
N TRP A 132 -18.44 13.25 -10.24
CA TRP A 132 -18.24 14.56 -9.63
C TRP A 132 -17.23 15.42 -10.38
N LYS A 133 -16.15 14.83 -10.90
CA LYS A 133 -15.16 15.54 -11.71
C LYS A 133 -15.76 16.01 -13.05
N GLU A 134 -16.50 15.14 -13.74
CA GLU A 134 -17.20 15.50 -14.98
C GLU A 134 -18.22 16.62 -14.77
N GLU A 135 -18.93 16.58 -13.64
CA GLU A 135 -19.87 17.63 -13.25
C GLU A 135 -19.13 18.95 -13.01
N GLN A 136 -18.06 18.95 -12.21
CA GLN A 136 -17.23 20.14 -11.95
C GLN A 136 -16.66 20.76 -13.23
N GLU A 137 -16.18 19.93 -14.16
CA GLU A 137 -15.71 20.39 -15.47
C GLU A 137 -16.87 20.97 -16.31
N GLY A 138 -18.07 20.40 -16.21
CA GLY A 138 -19.29 20.95 -16.81
C GLY A 138 -19.60 22.34 -16.28
N TRP A 139 -19.67 22.51 -14.96
CA TRP A 139 -19.90 23.79 -14.30
C TRP A 139 -18.79 24.81 -14.59
N ALA A 140 -17.54 24.37 -14.76
CA ALA A 140 -16.45 25.26 -15.14
C ALA A 140 -16.64 25.83 -16.55
N ARG A 141 -16.95 24.96 -17.53
CA ARG A 141 -17.24 25.39 -18.92
C ARG A 141 -18.43 26.33 -19.00
N GLU A 142 -19.53 26.01 -18.29
CA GLU A 142 -20.72 26.87 -18.27
C GLU A 142 -20.42 28.25 -17.66
N ARG A 143 -19.60 28.31 -16.60
CA ARG A 143 -19.17 29.58 -16.01
C ARG A 143 -18.30 30.40 -16.96
N GLU A 144 -17.34 29.77 -17.62
CA GLU A 144 -16.46 30.44 -18.60
C GLU A 144 -17.27 30.97 -19.79
N GLU A 145 -18.24 30.20 -20.28
CA GLU A 145 -19.16 30.62 -21.35
C GLU A 145 -20.04 31.80 -20.93
N ARG A 146 -20.70 31.70 -19.77
CA ARG A 146 -21.50 32.80 -19.24
C ARG A 146 -20.66 34.05 -18.99
N GLU A 147 -19.44 33.90 -18.49
CA GLU A 147 -18.54 35.03 -18.27
C GLU A 147 -18.11 35.68 -19.58
N ARG A 148 -17.84 34.87 -20.63
CA ARG A 148 -17.55 35.36 -21.98
C ARG A 148 -18.74 36.13 -22.55
N GLU A 149 -19.94 35.56 -22.51
CA GLU A 149 -21.17 36.22 -22.97
C GLU A 149 -21.41 37.55 -22.23
N TRP A 150 -21.25 37.54 -20.91
CA TRP A 150 -21.40 38.73 -20.07
C TRP A 150 -20.37 39.82 -20.44
N ARG A 151 -19.10 39.45 -20.68
CA ARG A 151 -18.07 40.38 -21.12
C ARG A 151 -18.42 41.00 -22.47
N GLU A 152 -18.80 40.18 -23.45
CA GLU A 152 -19.19 40.68 -24.78
C GLU A 152 -20.41 41.60 -24.72
N GLU A 153 -21.42 41.26 -23.90
CA GLU A 153 -22.60 42.10 -23.71
C GLU A 153 -22.26 43.42 -23.02
N ALA A 154 -21.42 43.38 -21.98
CA ALA A 154 -20.93 44.57 -21.31
C ALA A 154 -20.12 45.48 -22.25
N ASP A 155 -19.27 44.89 -23.11
CA ASP A 155 -18.50 45.67 -24.08
C ASP A 155 -19.41 46.30 -25.14
N ARG A 156 -20.40 45.57 -25.67
CA ARG A 156 -21.42 46.13 -26.57
C ARG A 156 -22.19 47.27 -25.90
N HIS A 157 -22.57 47.11 -24.63
CA HIS A 157 -23.26 48.13 -23.87
C HIS A 157 -22.40 49.40 -23.70
N ARG A 158 -21.12 49.25 -23.34
CA ARG A 158 -20.18 50.38 -23.21
C ARG A 158 -19.99 51.14 -24.52
N VAL A 159 -19.87 50.44 -25.66
CA VAL A 159 -19.84 51.10 -26.99
C VAL A 159 -21.12 51.89 -27.22
N HIS A 160 -22.28 51.28 -26.93
CA HIS A 160 -23.57 51.93 -27.13
C HIS A 160 -23.72 53.19 -26.26
N GLU A 161 -23.44 53.10 -24.97
CA GLU A 161 -23.49 54.24 -24.04
C GLU A 161 -22.50 55.33 -24.41
N GLY A 162 -21.26 54.97 -24.75
CA GLY A 162 -20.25 55.92 -25.24
C GLY A 162 -20.77 56.71 -26.43
N ASN A 163 -21.32 56.02 -27.44
CA ASN A 163 -21.90 56.67 -28.61
C ASN A 163 -23.08 57.60 -28.27
N VAL A 164 -23.96 57.22 -27.33
CA VAL A 164 -25.09 58.06 -26.87
C VAL A 164 -24.58 59.34 -26.19
N LEU A 165 -23.45 59.27 -25.47
CA LEU A 165 -22.80 60.41 -24.83
C LEU A 165 -21.92 61.23 -25.79
N GLY A 166 -21.86 60.87 -27.08
CA GLY A 166 -20.98 61.51 -28.07
C GLY A 166 -19.51 61.13 -27.92
N LEU A 167 -19.19 60.14 -27.07
CA LEU A 167 -17.85 59.58 -26.90
C LEU A 167 -17.64 58.52 -27.98
N SER A 168 -17.05 58.91 -29.09
CA SER A 168 -16.69 58.00 -30.18
C SER A 168 -15.19 58.02 -30.44
N TRP A 169 -14.62 56.84 -30.68
CA TRP A 169 -13.29 56.74 -31.26
C TRP A 169 -13.31 57.30 -32.69
N GLY A 170 -12.26 58.04 -33.05
CA GLY A 170 -12.00 58.48 -34.41
C GLY A 170 -11.58 57.31 -35.31
N GLN A 171 -10.97 57.64 -36.45
CA GLN A 171 -10.40 56.62 -37.34
C GLN A 171 -9.34 55.80 -36.58
N VAL A 172 -9.48 54.47 -36.64
CA VAL A 172 -8.47 53.56 -36.13
C VAL A 172 -7.28 53.57 -37.08
N GLU A 173 -6.10 53.84 -36.52
CA GLU A 173 -4.82 53.76 -37.20
C GLU A 173 -4.13 52.45 -36.83
N SER A 174 -3.73 51.71 -37.86
CA SER A 174 -2.95 50.49 -37.75
C SER A 174 -1.48 50.84 -37.85
N HIS A 175 -0.67 50.30 -36.94
CA HIS A 175 0.78 50.50 -36.92
C HIS A 175 1.53 49.21 -37.25
N GLN A 176 2.86 49.27 -37.11
CA GLN A 176 3.78 48.14 -37.28
C GLN A 176 3.53 47.03 -36.24
N CYS A 177 4.04 45.84 -36.54
CA CYS A 177 4.00 44.73 -35.60
C CYS A 177 4.95 44.98 -34.44
N VAL A 178 4.47 44.74 -33.22
CA VAL A 178 5.22 45.02 -31.99
C VAL A 178 5.83 43.75 -31.38
N ARG A 179 5.33 42.57 -31.74
CA ARG A 179 5.84 41.24 -31.39
C ARG A 179 5.14 40.17 -32.25
N PHE A 180 5.56 38.90 -32.16
CA PHE A 180 4.93 37.81 -32.88
C PHE A 180 3.41 37.78 -32.69
N GLY A 181 2.70 37.75 -33.81
CA GLY A 181 1.25 37.72 -33.90
C GLY A 181 0.54 38.97 -33.38
N THR A 182 1.26 40.04 -33.00
CA THR A 182 0.67 41.20 -32.33
C THR A 182 0.93 42.50 -33.07
N ARG A 183 -0.15 43.22 -33.38
CA ARG A 183 -0.11 44.55 -34.00
C ARG A 183 -0.57 45.63 -33.05
N GLU A 184 0.03 46.81 -33.19
CA GLU A 184 -0.40 48.00 -32.49
C GLU A 184 -1.47 48.78 -33.28
N TYR A 185 -2.49 49.22 -32.56
CA TYR A 185 -3.53 50.10 -33.05
C TYR A 185 -3.65 51.33 -32.16
N THR A 186 -3.96 52.47 -32.75
CA THR A 186 -4.33 53.68 -32.00
C THR A 186 -5.58 54.31 -32.54
N ALA A 187 -6.30 55.02 -31.69
CA ALA A 187 -7.46 55.81 -32.07
C ALA A 187 -7.57 57.02 -31.15
N ARG A 188 -7.95 58.16 -31.73
CA ARG A 188 -8.18 59.40 -31.00
C ARG A 188 -9.58 59.40 -30.42
N LEU A 189 -9.73 59.82 -29.17
CA LEU A 189 -11.04 60.09 -28.56
C LEU A 189 -11.40 61.56 -28.84
N GLY A 190 -12.63 61.81 -29.28
CA GLY A 190 -13.10 63.16 -29.62
C GLY A 190 -13.18 64.14 -28.43
N PHE A 191 -13.09 63.63 -27.21
CA PHE A 191 -13.13 64.40 -25.96
C PHE A 191 -12.00 63.96 -25.04
N ASP A 192 -11.48 64.90 -24.24
CA ASP A 192 -10.48 64.62 -23.21
C ASP A 192 -11.16 64.05 -21.95
N MET A 193 -11.55 62.77 -22.01
CA MET A 193 -12.11 62.04 -20.88
C MET A 193 -11.29 60.79 -20.60
N GLN A 194 -10.32 60.91 -19.69
CA GLN A 194 -9.38 59.84 -19.33
C GLN A 194 -10.08 58.53 -18.97
N GLU A 195 -11.15 58.60 -18.18
CA GLU A 195 -11.95 57.44 -17.75
C GLU A 195 -12.61 56.72 -18.94
N ALA A 196 -13.09 57.48 -19.94
CA ALA A 196 -13.67 56.91 -21.15
C ALA A 196 -12.61 56.19 -21.99
N CYS A 197 -11.39 56.71 -22.10
CA CYS A 197 -10.32 55.98 -22.80
C CYS A 197 -9.96 54.65 -22.12
N GLN A 198 -9.93 54.62 -20.79
CA GLN A 198 -9.61 53.42 -20.03
C GLN A 198 -10.71 52.38 -20.04
N HIS A 199 -11.97 52.79 -20.25
CA HIS A 199 -13.13 51.91 -20.11
C HIS A 199 -13.98 51.72 -21.36
N MET A 200 -13.68 52.40 -22.46
CA MET A 200 -14.44 52.27 -23.69
C MET A 200 -13.71 51.35 -24.68
N PRO A 201 -14.30 50.21 -25.06
CA PRO A 201 -13.74 49.36 -26.11
C PRO A 201 -13.78 50.08 -27.47
N VAL A 202 -12.88 49.69 -28.38
CA VAL A 202 -12.85 50.16 -29.78
C VAL A 202 -13.37 49.06 -30.70
N ILE A 203 -13.97 49.42 -31.84
CA ILE A 203 -14.40 48.45 -32.84
C ILE A 203 -13.25 48.19 -33.82
N LEU A 204 -12.74 46.96 -33.85
CA LEU A 204 -11.76 46.50 -34.84
C LEU A 204 -12.34 45.34 -35.62
N ASN A 205 -12.23 45.39 -36.96
CA ASN A 205 -12.74 44.34 -37.85
C ASN A 205 -14.23 43.97 -37.61
N GLY A 206 -15.05 44.93 -37.16
CA GLY A 206 -16.47 44.72 -36.89
C GLY A 206 -16.82 44.16 -35.51
N ALA A 207 -15.83 43.95 -34.62
CA ALA A 207 -16.03 43.47 -33.26
C ALA A 207 -15.46 44.45 -32.22
N PRO A 208 -16.08 44.59 -31.03
CA PRO A 208 -15.47 45.31 -29.93
C PRO A 208 -14.23 44.54 -29.44
N VAL A 209 -13.11 45.22 -29.33
CA VAL A 209 -11.91 44.68 -28.68
C VAL A 209 -11.76 45.26 -27.28
N ALA A 210 -11.00 44.56 -26.44
CA ALA A 210 -10.77 44.94 -25.04
C ALA A 210 -10.31 46.40 -24.87
N MET A 211 -10.40 46.89 -23.64
CA MET A 211 -10.00 48.24 -23.26
C MET A 211 -8.56 48.58 -23.68
N ALA A 212 -8.31 49.87 -23.92
CA ALA A 212 -6.97 50.35 -24.24
C ALA A 212 -6.01 49.98 -23.08
N HIS A 213 -4.84 49.43 -23.42
CA HIS A 213 -3.83 49.12 -22.40
C HIS A 213 -3.05 50.37 -21.98
N GLU A 214 -3.06 51.40 -22.83
CA GLU A 214 -2.43 52.68 -22.57
C GLU A 214 -3.31 53.81 -23.15
N CYS A 215 -3.43 54.89 -22.38
CA CYS A 215 -4.12 56.12 -22.76
C CYS A 215 -3.13 57.28 -22.67
N MET A 216 -2.71 57.79 -23.83
CA MET A 216 -1.73 58.87 -23.93
C MET A 216 -2.45 60.22 -23.98
N MET A 217 -2.02 61.18 -23.15
CA MET A 217 -2.53 62.55 -23.17
C MET A 217 -1.66 63.43 -24.09
N GLY A 218 -2.30 64.09 -25.05
CA GLY A 218 -1.73 65.13 -25.92
C GLY A 218 -2.78 66.24 -26.13
N ASP A 219 -2.88 66.80 -27.34
CA ASP A 219 -3.99 67.73 -27.70
C ASP A 219 -5.36 67.04 -27.72
N THR A 220 -5.36 65.72 -27.91
CA THR A 220 -6.52 64.81 -27.82
C THR A 220 -6.07 63.53 -27.13
N LEU A 221 -6.96 62.88 -26.39
CA LEU A 221 -6.68 61.62 -25.73
C LEU A 221 -6.58 60.49 -26.77
N VAL A 222 -5.50 59.69 -26.73
CA VAL A 222 -5.26 58.59 -27.68
C VAL A 222 -5.23 57.27 -26.94
N GLY A 223 -6.12 56.35 -27.32
CA GLY A 223 -6.06 54.96 -26.85
C GLY A 223 -5.09 54.15 -27.70
N ARG A 224 -4.38 53.22 -27.05
CA ARG A 224 -3.47 52.25 -27.69
C ARG A 224 -3.89 50.83 -27.37
N TRP A 225 -3.87 49.97 -28.38
CA TRP A 225 -4.23 48.55 -28.29
C TRP A 225 -3.15 47.68 -28.94
N ASN A 226 -2.78 46.58 -28.27
CA ASN A 226 -1.90 45.56 -28.81
C ASN A 226 -2.76 44.32 -29.06
N ILE A 227 -3.09 44.07 -30.31
CA ILE A 227 -4.02 43.02 -30.72
C ILE A 227 -3.22 41.84 -31.23
N ASN A 228 -3.37 40.69 -30.57
CA ASN A 228 -2.66 39.45 -30.86
C ASN A 228 -3.50 38.38 -31.58
N GLU A 229 -4.76 38.70 -31.88
CA GLU A 229 -5.71 37.82 -32.54
C GLU A 229 -5.95 38.26 -33.99
N GLY A 230 -5.88 37.33 -34.94
CA GLY A 230 -6.18 37.62 -36.36
C GLY A 230 -5.08 38.35 -37.15
N GLU A 231 -3.99 38.79 -36.51
CA GLU A 231 -2.89 39.52 -37.17
C GLU A 231 -1.89 38.58 -37.86
N THR A 232 -2.31 38.00 -38.99
CA THR A 232 -1.47 37.09 -39.79
C THR A 232 -0.23 37.79 -40.36
N ALA A 233 -0.32 39.09 -40.66
CA ALA A 233 0.80 39.88 -41.15
C ALA A 233 1.90 40.08 -40.09
N CYS A 234 1.60 39.88 -38.80
CA CYS A 234 2.59 39.97 -37.72
C CYS A 234 3.19 38.62 -37.35
N ARG A 235 3.08 37.61 -38.22
CA ARG A 235 3.61 36.26 -37.98
C ARG A 235 4.76 35.98 -38.95
N PRO A 236 5.97 36.46 -38.65
CA PRO A 236 7.16 36.06 -39.39
C PRO A 236 7.35 34.54 -39.25
N ASN A 237 8.04 33.95 -40.21
CA ASN A 237 8.30 32.51 -40.23
C ASN A 237 9.79 32.22 -40.18
N TRP A 238 10.14 31.14 -39.48
CA TRP A 238 11.48 30.58 -39.54
C TRP A 238 11.72 29.92 -40.90
N GLY A 239 12.92 30.11 -41.43
CA GLY A 239 13.42 29.34 -42.57
C GLY A 239 13.91 27.96 -42.15
N ASP A 240 14.75 27.36 -42.98
CA ASP A 240 15.36 26.08 -42.65
C ASP A 240 16.15 26.14 -41.35
N VAL A 241 15.98 25.13 -40.51
CA VAL A 241 16.75 24.96 -39.28
C VAL A 241 18.07 24.27 -39.62
N TYR A 242 19.16 24.96 -39.30
CA TYR A 242 20.53 24.49 -39.48
C TYR A 242 21.10 24.02 -38.15
N ASP A 243 21.55 22.78 -38.13
CA ASP A 243 22.34 22.20 -37.05
C ASP A 243 23.75 22.84 -37.06
N LYS A 244 24.18 23.39 -35.91
CA LYS A 244 25.51 23.98 -35.69
C LYS A 244 26.43 23.11 -34.85
N GLY A 245 25.96 21.97 -34.36
CA GLY A 245 26.70 21.08 -33.49
C GLY A 245 26.73 21.54 -32.03
N CYS A 246 27.60 20.87 -31.27
CA CYS A 246 27.82 21.14 -29.86
C CYS A 246 28.48 22.50 -29.62
N ILE A 247 27.97 23.26 -28.65
CA ILE A 247 28.51 24.58 -28.31
C ILE A 247 29.48 24.50 -27.13
N GLY A 248 30.78 24.53 -27.41
CA GLY A 248 31.82 24.45 -26.39
C GLY A 248 31.97 23.05 -25.81
N GLN A 249 33.21 22.68 -25.49
CA GLN A 249 33.53 21.36 -24.96
C GLN A 249 32.99 21.22 -23.53
N GLY A 250 32.20 20.18 -23.26
CA GLY A 250 31.62 19.88 -21.94
C GLY A 250 30.38 20.69 -21.57
N SER A 251 29.77 21.43 -22.48
CA SER A 251 28.59 22.24 -22.18
C SER A 251 27.30 21.43 -22.02
N GLY A 252 27.23 20.23 -22.61
CA GLY A 252 25.97 19.47 -22.72
C GLY A 252 24.93 20.12 -23.63
N LYS A 253 25.32 21.08 -24.48
CA LYS A 253 24.41 21.87 -25.31
C LYS A 253 24.71 21.74 -26.80
N HIS A 254 23.64 21.61 -27.58
CA HIS A 254 23.64 21.53 -29.05
C HIS A 254 22.88 22.73 -29.61
N ARG A 255 23.49 23.47 -30.57
CA ARG A 255 22.89 24.67 -31.15
C ARG A 255 22.24 24.42 -32.50
N PHE A 256 21.05 24.95 -32.64
CA PHE A 256 20.33 25.06 -33.92
C PHE A 256 20.12 26.54 -34.27
N GLU A 257 20.12 26.86 -35.56
CA GLU A 257 19.93 28.21 -36.07
C GLU A 257 18.89 28.23 -37.19
N ALA A 258 18.05 29.26 -37.23
CA ALA A 258 17.15 29.50 -38.35
C ALA A 258 17.03 30.99 -38.60
N ARG A 259 17.00 31.37 -39.88
CA ARG A 259 16.75 32.76 -40.28
C ARG A 259 15.26 33.07 -40.12
N LEU A 260 14.95 34.25 -39.57
CA LEU A 260 13.60 34.78 -39.53
C LEU A 260 13.30 35.54 -40.83
N TRP A 261 12.17 35.20 -41.45
CA TRP A 261 11.68 35.80 -42.69
C TRP A 261 10.45 36.67 -42.43
N ASP A 262 10.04 37.43 -43.45
CA ASP A 262 8.85 38.28 -43.43
C ASP A 262 8.86 39.36 -42.34
N LEU A 263 10.04 39.94 -42.09
CA LEU A 263 10.21 41.13 -41.26
C LEU A 263 10.08 42.40 -42.09
N HIS A 264 9.35 43.39 -41.59
CA HIS A 264 9.22 44.71 -42.21
C HIS A 264 10.27 45.69 -41.67
N GLY A 265 10.65 46.70 -42.47
CA GLY A 265 11.82 47.55 -42.20
C GLY A 265 11.69 48.50 -41.00
N ASP A 266 10.47 48.72 -40.55
CA ASP A 266 10.04 49.59 -39.45
C ASP A 266 9.76 48.82 -38.14
N GLU A 267 9.84 47.49 -38.16
CA GLU A 267 9.60 46.63 -37.00
C GLU A 267 10.85 46.46 -36.12
N ASP A 268 10.65 46.21 -34.83
CA ASP A 268 11.73 45.78 -33.94
C ASP A 268 12.05 44.30 -34.20
N TRP A 269 13.01 44.06 -35.10
CA TRP A 269 13.42 42.70 -35.49
C TRP A 269 13.87 41.86 -34.28
N MET A 270 14.43 42.49 -33.24
CA MET A 270 14.89 41.78 -32.05
C MET A 270 13.71 41.27 -31.24
N THR A 271 12.72 42.13 -31.01
CA THR A 271 11.48 41.75 -30.33
C THR A 271 10.71 40.71 -31.13
N MET A 272 10.60 40.87 -32.46
CA MET A 272 9.98 39.87 -33.32
C MET A 272 10.69 38.51 -33.21
N CYS A 273 12.02 38.49 -33.29
CA CYS A 273 12.80 37.26 -33.14
C CYS A 273 12.58 36.59 -31.79
N SER A 274 12.71 37.33 -30.70
CA SER A 274 12.62 36.77 -29.34
C SER A 274 11.24 36.21 -28.98
N THR A 275 10.19 36.62 -29.70
CA THR A 275 8.80 36.24 -29.42
C THR A 275 8.22 35.29 -30.47
N THR A 276 8.96 34.97 -31.53
CA THR A 276 8.48 34.06 -32.57
C THR A 276 8.70 32.61 -32.14
N PRO A 277 7.65 31.82 -31.93
CA PRO A 277 7.78 30.44 -31.49
C PRO A 277 8.37 29.55 -32.59
N ALA A 278 9.01 28.46 -32.20
CA ALA A 278 9.55 27.46 -33.11
C ALA A 278 9.45 26.05 -32.53
N ASP A 279 9.22 25.08 -33.40
CA ASP A 279 9.39 23.67 -33.09
C ASP A 279 10.73 23.18 -33.65
N VAL A 280 11.68 22.86 -32.77
CA VAL A 280 13.03 22.40 -33.15
C VAL A 280 13.22 20.98 -32.62
N HIS A 281 13.43 20.02 -33.53
CA HIS A 281 13.64 18.61 -33.19
C HIS A 281 12.56 17.99 -32.27
N GLY A 282 11.30 18.41 -32.43
CA GLY A 282 10.17 17.91 -31.63
C GLY A 282 9.99 18.60 -30.27
N HIS A 283 10.77 19.64 -29.99
CA HIS A 283 10.61 20.50 -28.82
C HIS A 283 10.03 21.85 -29.22
N HIS A 284 8.95 22.26 -28.52
CA HIS A 284 8.32 23.56 -28.70
C HIS A 284 9.04 24.63 -27.87
N PHE A 285 9.33 25.76 -28.50
CA PHE A 285 9.90 26.94 -27.86
C PHE A 285 9.00 28.14 -28.13
N ASP A 286 8.67 28.89 -27.06
CA ASP A 286 7.93 30.17 -27.17
C ASP A 286 8.76 31.26 -27.90
N GLY A 287 10.07 31.05 -27.99
CA GLY A 287 11.03 31.89 -28.71
C GLY A 287 12.45 31.28 -28.67
N PRO A 288 13.38 31.78 -29.50
CA PRO A 288 14.78 31.35 -29.50
C PRO A 288 15.50 31.73 -28.20
N THR A 289 16.54 30.96 -27.86
CA THR A 289 17.43 31.26 -26.73
C THR A 289 18.19 32.57 -26.95
N HIS A 290 18.62 32.80 -28.19
CA HIS A 290 19.33 34.01 -28.59
C HIS A 290 18.88 34.49 -29.96
N CYS A 291 18.94 35.80 -30.17
CA CYS A 291 18.65 36.45 -31.43
C CYS A 291 19.87 37.26 -31.88
N GLU A 292 20.19 37.19 -33.17
CA GLU A 292 21.31 37.91 -33.75
C GLU A 292 20.92 38.53 -35.09
N ASN A 293 21.09 39.85 -35.21
CA ASN A 293 20.98 40.53 -36.50
C ASN A 293 22.31 40.43 -37.25
N ARG A 294 22.38 39.59 -38.28
CA ARG A 294 23.57 39.37 -39.10
C ARG A 294 23.64 40.31 -40.32
N GLY A 295 22.90 41.42 -40.29
CA GLY A 295 22.92 42.46 -41.30
C GLY A 295 22.10 42.14 -42.54
N VAL A 296 22.15 43.02 -43.55
CA VAL A 296 21.22 43.06 -44.70
C VAL A 296 21.17 41.74 -45.50
N LEU A 297 22.30 41.04 -45.63
CA LEU A 297 22.37 39.81 -46.44
C LEU A 297 21.81 38.58 -45.70
N HIS A 298 21.99 38.51 -44.39
CA HIS A 298 21.68 37.33 -43.58
C HIS A 298 20.44 37.50 -42.69
N GLY A 299 19.99 38.74 -42.48
CA GLY A 299 18.80 39.06 -41.71
C GLY A 299 18.93 38.76 -40.22
N MET A 300 17.77 38.62 -39.57
CA MET A 300 17.66 38.22 -38.18
C MET A 300 17.70 36.69 -38.07
N VAL A 301 18.47 36.15 -37.13
CA VAL A 301 18.64 34.72 -36.91
C VAL A 301 18.30 34.38 -35.46
N GLY A 302 17.46 33.37 -35.28
CA GLY A 302 17.17 32.75 -33.99
C GLY A 302 18.11 31.57 -33.75
N MET A 303 18.54 31.42 -32.50
CA MET A 303 19.40 30.32 -32.03
C MET A 303 18.70 29.59 -30.88
N TRP A 304 18.68 28.27 -30.93
CA TRP A 304 18.16 27.42 -29.86
C TRP A 304 19.27 26.52 -29.32
N ASP A 305 19.54 26.64 -28.02
CA ASP A 305 20.52 25.80 -27.32
C ASP A 305 19.78 24.69 -26.56
N VAL A 306 19.76 23.51 -27.17
CA VAL A 306 19.04 22.35 -26.66
C VAL A 306 19.98 21.48 -25.84
N ASP A 307 19.49 20.89 -24.75
CA ASP A 307 20.26 19.92 -23.98
C ASP A 307 20.49 18.65 -24.81
N ASP A 308 21.76 18.27 -24.98
CA ASP A 308 22.19 17.08 -25.69
C ASP A 308 23.34 16.41 -24.95
N HIS A 309 23.08 15.21 -24.43
CA HIS A 309 24.07 14.41 -23.70
C HIS A 309 25.21 13.87 -24.57
N GLN A 310 25.12 14.00 -25.90
CA GLN A 310 26.20 13.67 -26.81
C GLN A 310 27.28 14.78 -26.88
N CYS A 311 26.98 15.97 -26.35
CA CYS A 311 27.88 17.12 -26.33
C CYS A 311 28.70 17.17 -25.02
N TRP A 312 29.88 16.55 -25.00
CA TRP A 312 30.77 16.43 -23.82
C TRP A 312 32.09 17.19 -23.92
#